data_AF-A0AAQ3P891-F1
#
_entry.id   AF-A0AAQ3P891-F1
#
_cell.length_a   1.000
_cell.length_b   1.000
_cell.length_c   1.000
_cell.angle_alpha   90.00
_cell.angle_beta   90.00
_cell.angle_gamma   90.00
#
_symmetry.space_group_name_H-M   'P 1'
#
loop_
_entity.id
_entity.type
_entity.pdbx_description
1 polymer ?
#
loop_
_entity_poly.entity_id
_entity_poly.type
_entity_poly.pdbx_seq_one_letter_code
_entity_poly.pdbx_strand_id
1 'polypeptide(L)'
;MFCHTKRNCSEHASTVNSLARLRHSLWRVSIILFVLVRFKLGFSELNSIEKMSVAKKLIRCIILDLDGTLLNTDGIVGNVLKVLLGKYGKEWDGREAHKIIGTTPFEAAAAVVQDYELSCSTSEFLSEISPLFSDQWCNIKALPGANRLIKHLKSHGVPMALASNSPRESVEAKISYHDGWKNSFSVIIGGDEVRTGKPSPEIFLEAARRLNIEPSSCLVIEDSVPGVTAGKTAEMEVVAVPSLPKQSHLYTAADEVINSLLDLQLEKWGLPPFEDWVEGTLPLDPWYIGGPVVKGFGRGSKVLGIPTANLSTKGYSDLLSEHPAGVYFGWAGLPARGVFKMVMSIGWNPYFNNKEKTIEPWLLHDFNEDFYGEELRLVVVGYIRPEANFPSLESLVAKIHEDRRVAEGALDLPLYSSFKNDSYLRSS
;
A
#
# COMPACT_ATOMS: atom_id res chain seq x y z
N MET A 1 -74.55 -49.83 -2.71
CA MET A 1 -73.32 -50.61 -2.49
C MET A 1 -72.20 -49.59 -2.29
N PHE A 2 -71.51 -49.65 -1.15
CA PHE A 2 -70.39 -48.79 -0.68
C PHE A 2 -70.71 -47.29 -0.43
N CYS A 3 -70.61 -46.64 0.75
CA CYS A 3 -70.02 -46.81 2.09
C CYS A 3 -68.96 -45.71 2.37
N HIS A 4 -69.19 -44.92 3.44
CA HIS A 4 -68.27 -44.02 4.19
C HIS A 4 -67.54 -42.88 3.42
N THR A 5 -67.37 -41.63 3.88
CA THR A 5 -67.48 -40.97 5.20
C THR A 5 -67.47 -39.45 4.97
N LYS A 6 -68.51 -38.72 5.42
CA LYS A 6 -68.45 -37.27 5.71
C LYS A 6 -68.13 -37.14 7.19
N ARG A 7 -66.90 -36.78 7.56
CA ARG A 7 -66.51 -36.15 8.86
C ARG A 7 -65.00 -35.87 8.84
N ASN A 8 -64.67 -34.58 8.94
CA ASN A 8 -63.44 -33.97 9.50
C ASN A 8 -63.00 -32.74 8.69
N CYS A 9 -63.81 -31.68 8.72
CA CYS A 9 -63.39 -30.31 8.39
C CYS A 9 -63.23 -29.43 9.65
N SER A 10 -63.23 -30.00 10.87
CA SER A 10 -63.18 -29.21 12.12
C SER A 10 -61.82 -29.24 12.84
N GLU A 11 -60.85 -30.06 12.43
CA GLU A 11 -59.54 -30.14 13.10
C GLU A 11 -58.43 -29.31 12.42
N HIS A 12 -58.62 -28.87 11.17
CA HIS A 12 -57.64 -27.98 10.52
C HIS A 12 -57.83 -26.49 10.88
N ALA A 13 -59.04 -26.08 11.29
CA ALA A 13 -59.31 -24.69 11.66
C ALA A 13 -58.84 -24.31 13.08
N SER A 14 -58.68 -25.29 13.98
CA SER A 14 -58.22 -25.06 15.36
C SER A 14 -56.70 -24.91 15.44
N THR A 15 -55.94 -25.69 14.65
CA THR A 15 -54.47 -25.67 14.63
C THR A 15 -53.90 -24.42 13.97
N VAL A 16 -54.54 -23.93 12.89
CA VAL A 16 -54.14 -22.69 12.20
C VAL A 16 -54.43 -21.45 13.06
N ASN A 17 -55.54 -21.45 13.81
CA ASN A 17 -55.85 -20.37 14.76
C ASN A 17 -54.93 -20.37 16.00
N SER A 18 -54.44 -21.53 16.43
CA SER A 18 -53.46 -21.63 17.53
C SER A 18 -52.08 -21.11 17.13
N LEU A 19 -51.59 -21.47 15.93
CA LEU A 19 -50.33 -20.96 15.37
C LEU A 19 -50.39 -19.46 15.04
N ALA A 20 -51.55 -18.95 14.58
CA ALA A 20 -51.75 -17.52 14.36
C ALA A 20 -51.75 -16.73 15.68
N ARG A 21 -52.34 -17.27 16.76
CA ARG A 21 -52.31 -16.65 18.09
C ARG A 21 -50.91 -16.68 18.72
N LEU A 22 -50.15 -17.76 18.55
CA LEU A 22 -48.74 -17.82 18.97
C LEU A 22 -47.85 -16.85 18.18
N ARG A 23 -48.05 -16.73 16.86
CA ARG A 23 -47.36 -15.71 16.05
C ARG A 23 -47.72 -14.29 16.48
N HIS A 24 -48.99 -14.00 16.78
CA HIS A 24 -49.42 -12.69 17.25
C HIS A 24 -48.91 -12.37 18.66
N SER A 25 -48.80 -13.36 19.55
CA SER A 25 -48.23 -13.16 20.89
C SER A 25 -46.71 -12.99 20.84
N LEU A 26 -46.00 -13.77 20.02
CA LEU A 26 -44.56 -13.60 19.77
C LEU A 26 -44.24 -12.27 19.11
N TRP A 27 -45.07 -11.80 18.17
CA TRP A 27 -44.89 -10.49 17.54
C TRP A 27 -45.17 -9.33 18.50
N ARG A 28 -46.17 -9.47 19.39
CA ARG A 28 -46.41 -8.51 20.48
C ARG A 28 -45.30 -8.51 21.52
N VAL A 29 -44.74 -9.67 21.88
CA VAL A 29 -43.58 -9.75 22.78
C VAL A 29 -42.34 -9.15 22.12
N SER A 30 -42.10 -9.37 20.83
CA SER A 30 -41.00 -8.73 20.09
C SER A 30 -41.16 -7.22 19.99
N ILE A 31 -42.36 -6.70 19.77
CA ILE A 31 -42.62 -5.25 19.74
C ILE A 31 -42.48 -4.63 21.14
N ILE A 32 -42.99 -5.29 22.19
CA ILE A 32 -42.82 -4.82 23.56
C ILE A 32 -41.35 -4.86 23.98
N LEU A 33 -40.58 -5.88 23.55
CA LEU A 33 -39.14 -5.94 23.77
C LEU A 33 -38.40 -4.85 22.97
N PHE A 34 -38.80 -4.57 21.73
CA PHE A 34 -38.24 -3.49 20.91
C PHE A 34 -38.54 -2.10 21.49
N VAL A 35 -39.75 -1.90 22.02
CA VAL A 35 -40.18 -0.64 22.65
C VAL A 35 -39.53 -0.48 24.04
N LEU A 36 -39.37 -1.56 24.82
CA LEU A 36 -38.66 -1.53 26.11
C LEU A 36 -37.16 -1.31 25.94
N VAL A 37 -36.54 -1.87 24.91
CA VAL A 37 -35.13 -1.58 24.56
C VAL A 37 -34.97 -0.12 24.12
N ARG A 38 -35.92 0.43 23.34
CA ARG A 38 -35.95 1.85 22.97
C ARG A 38 -36.19 2.82 24.14
N PHE A 39 -36.86 2.39 25.20
CA PHE A 39 -37.05 3.22 26.40
C PHE A 39 -35.88 3.15 27.38
N LYS A 40 -34.99 2.15 27.25
CA LYS A 40 -33.87 1.93 28.17
C LYS A 40 -32.51 2.39 27.62
N LEU A 41 -32.39 2.53 26.30
CA LEU A 41 -31.20 3.07 25.63
C LEU A 41 -31.53 4.49 25.17
N GLY A 42 -30.79 5.48 25.70
CA GLY A 42 -31.00 6.88 25.36
C GLY A 42 -30.80 7.14 23.86
N PHE A 43 -31.41 8.22 23.35
CA PHE A 43 -31.34 8.63 21.94
C PHE A 43 -29.92 8.74 21.35
N SER A 44 -28.87 8.76 22.19
CA SER A 44 -27.47 8.74 21.78
C SER A 44 -26.96 7.36 21.31
N GLU A 45 -27.50 6.25 21.83
CA GLU A 45 -27.04 4.89 21.49
C GLU A 45 -27.69 4.34 20.21
N LEU A 46 -28.87 4.84 19.83
CA LEU A 46 -29.54 4.48 18.58
C LEU A 46 -28.78 4.98 17.34
N ASN A 47 -28.16 6.16 17.41
CA ASN A 47 -27.29 6.68 16.35
C ASN A 47 -25.97 5.90 16.22
N SER A 48 -25.54 5.21 17.28
CA SER A 48 -24.39 4.30 17.26
C SER A 48 -24.72 2.96 16.58
N ILE A 49 -25.97 2.50 16.72
CA ILE A 49 -26.43 1.21 16.16
C ILE A 49 -26.79 1.34 14.67
N GLU A 50 -27.37 2.46 14.21
CA GLU A 50 -27.60 2.69 12.77
C GLU A 50 -26.28 2.89 11.98
N LYS A 51 -25.21 3.35 12.63
CA LYS A 51 -23.85 3.39 12.03
C LYS A 51 -23.13 2.04 12.03
N MET A 52 -23.69 1.00 12.66
CA MET A 52 -23.08 -0.33 12.82
C MET A 52 -23.77 -1.44 12.01
N SER A 53 -24.54 -1.13 10.95
CA SER A 53 -25.24 -2.15 10.15
C SER A 53 -24.95 -2.15 8.64
N VAL A 54 -23.77 -1.71 8.21
CA VAL A 54 -23.16 -2.34 7.03
C VAL A 54 -22.33 -3.49 7.59
N ALA A 55 -22.84 -4.72 7.52
CA ALA A 55 -21.99 -5.88 7.74
C ALA A 55 -20.85 -5.77 6.72
N LYS A 56 -19.65 -5.39 7.19
CA LYS A 56 -18.46 -5.29 6.33
C LYS A 56 -18.33 -6.63 5.63
N LYS A 57 -18.51 -6.65 4.30
CA LYS A 57 -18.36 -7.89 3.52
C LYS A 57 -16.94 -8.38 3.74
N LEU A 58 -16.82 -9.62 4.22
CA LEU A 58 -15.51 -10.19 4.52
C LEU A 58 -14.80 -10.47 3.20
N ILE A 59 -13.62 -9.87 3.00
CA ILE A 59 -12.81 -10.15 1.83
C ILE A 59 -12.31 -11.59 1.88
N ARG A 60 -12.33 -12.28 0.73
CA ARG A 60 -11.94 -13.69 0.58
C ARG A 60 -10.72 -13.88 -0.30
N CYS A 61 -10.37 -12.91 -1.14
CA CYS A 61 -9.15 -12.94 -1.93
C CYS A 61 -8.60 -11.53 -2.17
N ILE A 62 -7.34 -11.49 -2.60
CA ILE A 62 -6.70 -10.26 -3.07
C ILE A 62 -6.36 -10.41 -4.55
N ILE A 63 -6.65 -9.39 -5.34
CA ILE A 63 -6.23 -9.25 -6.72
C ILE A 63 -5.20 -8.12 -6.77
N LEU A 64 -3.97 -8.46 -7.11
CA LEU A 64 -2.83 -7.56 -7.11
C LEU A 64 -2.57 -7.08 -8.54
N ASP A 65 -2.47 -5.77 -8.73
CA ASP A 65 -1.75 -5.25 -9.90
C ASP A 65 -0.25 -5.56 -9.78
N LEU A 66 0.49 -5.44 -10.89
CA LEU A 66 1.91 -5.73 -10.97
C LEU A 66 2.79 -4.48 -11.07
N ASP A 67 2.58 -3.68 -12.10
CA ASP A 67 3.51 -2.67 -12.58
C ASP A 67 3.27 -1.35 -11.84
N GLY A 68 4.17 -0.97 -10.93
CA GLY A 68 3.97 0.18 -10.04
C GLY A 68 3.31 -0.19 -8.69
N THR A 69 2.72 -1.39 -8.60
CA THR A 69 2.11 -1.91 -7.35
C THR A 69 3.01 -2.92 -6.64
N LEU A 70 3.40 -4.02 -7.30
CA LEU A 70 4.29 -5.04 -6.74
C LEU A 70 5.74 -4.85 -7.19
N LEU A 71 5.95 -4.28 -8.38
CA LEU A 71 7.26 -4.10 -9.01
C LEU A 71 7.54 -2.63 -9.30
N ASN A 72 8.78 -2.19 -9.06
CA ASN A 72 9.21 -0.84 -9.37
C ASN A 72 9.59 -0.73 -10.86
N THR A 73 8.58 -0.55 -11.71
CA THR A 73 8.75 -0.47 -13.18
C THR A 73 9.04 0.93 -13.69
N ASP A 74 8.62 1.98 -12.96
CA ASP A 74 8.74 3.38 -13.39
C ASP A 74 10.18 3.81 -13.64
N GLY A 75 11.12 3.36 -12.78
CA GLY A 75 12.55 3.65 -12.96
C GLY A 75 13.10 3.11 -14.28
N ILE A 76 12.61 1.95 -14.73
CA ILE A 76 13.04 1.33 -15.98
C ILE A 76 12.41 2.02 -17.18
N VAL A 77 11.12 2.39 -17.09
CA VAL A 77 10.42 3.14 -18.13
C VAL A 77 11.16 4.43 -18.48
N GLY A 78 11.57 5.21 -17.48
CA GLY A 78 12.33 6.44 -17.71
C GLY A 78 13.67 6.19 -18.41
N ASN A 79 14.40 5.16 -18.00
CA ASN A 79 15.71 4.82 -18.57
C ASN A 79 15.59 4.34 -20.03
N VAL A 80 14.64 3.45 -20.31
CA VAL A 80 14.40 2.92 -21.66
C VAL A 80 13.92 4.04 -22.61
N LEU A 81 12.97 4.87 -22.16
CA LEU A 81 12.46 5.98 -22.96
C LEU A 81 13.55 7.00 -23.25
N LYS A 82 14.43 7.32 -22.28
CA LYS A 82 15.55 8.22 -22.50
C LYS A 82 16.49 7.74 -23.62
N VAL A 83 16.78 6.44 -23.66
CA VAL A 83 17.63 5.85 -24.72
C VAL A 83 16.92 5.89 -26.07
N LEU A 84 15.66 5.48 -26.13
CA LEU A 84 14.94 5.36 -27.40
C LEU A 84 14.60 6.73 -27.99
N LEU A 85 14.11 7.68 -27.19
CA LEU A 85 13.80 9.04 -27.63
C LEU A 85 15.04 9.77 -28.16
N GLY A 86 16.22 9.48 -27.60
CA GLY A 86 17.49 10.01 -28.09
C GLY A 86 17.75 9.68 -29.56
N LYS A 87 17.28 8.52 -30.07
CA LYS A 87 17.39 8.16 -31.49
C LYS A 87 16.55 9.07 -32.40
N TYR A 88 15.46 9.62 -31.88
CA TYR A 88 14.60 10.57 -32.59
C TYR A 88 14.98 12.04 -32.33
N GLY A 89 16.12 12.30 -31.66
CA GLY A 89 16.54 13.65 -31.29
C GLY A 89 15.66 14.30 -30.23
N LYS A 90 14.95 13.49 -29.43
CA LYS A 90 14.07 13.93 -28.34
C LYS A 90 14.68 13.53 -26.99
N GLU A 91 14.30 14.23 -25.92
CA GLU A 91 14.76 13.95 -24.55
C GLU A 91 13.57 13.58 -23.68
N TRP A 92 13.65 12.44 -22.98
CA TRP A 92 12.65 12.09 -21.97
C TRP A 92 12.70 13.08 -20.81
N ASP A 93 11.62 13.82 -20.60
CA ASP A 93 11.52 14.85 -19.56
C ASP A 93 10.54 14.50 -18.42
N GLY A 94 9.85 13.35 -18.53
CA GLY A 94 8.94 12.84 -17.52
C GLY A 94 7.62 13.62 -17.34
N ARG A 95 7.39 14.70 -18.09
CA ARG A 95 6.20 15.58 -17.88
C ARG A 95 4.87 14.83 -18.01
N GLU A 96 4.85 13.82 -18.87
CA GLU A 96 3.66 13.06 -19.21
C GLU A 96 3.70 11.61 -18.68
N ALA A 97 4.56 11.32 -17.71
CA ALA A 97 4.65 9.98 -17.10
C ALA A 97 3.30 9.48 -16.58
N HIS A 98 2.49 10.39 -16.03
CA HIS A 98 1.14 10.11 -15.51
C HIS A 98 0.14 9.61 -16.58
N LYS A 99 0.35 9.92 -17.87
CA LYS A 99 -0.50 9.42 -18.97
C LYS A 99 -0.21 7.96 -19.33
N ILE A 100 0.98 7.47 -18.97
CA ILE A 100 1.47 6.13 -19.33
C ILE A 100 1.11 5.13 -18.23
N ILE A 101 1.13 5.56 -16.97
CA ILE A 101 0.88 4.72 -15.79
C ILE A 101 -0.49 4.04 -15.87
N GLY A 102 -0.50 2.73 -15.64
CA GLY A 102 -1.71 1.90 -15.64
C GLY A 102 -2.36 1.64 -17.01
N THR A 103 -1.79 2.16 -18.11
CA THR A 103 -2.33 1.94 -19.47
C THR A 103 -1.78 0.66 -20.10
N THR A 104 -2.40 0.22 -21.22
CA THR A 104 -1.83 -0.90 -22.00
C THR A 104 -0.53 -0.48 -22.69
N PRO A 105 0.40 -1.40 -23.01
CA PRO A 105 1.63 -1.06 -23.72
C PRO A 105 1.40 -0.32 -25.05
N PHE A 106 0.31 -0.62 -25.75
CA PHE A 106 -0.05 0.06 -26.99
C PHE A 106 -0.51 1.50 -26.75
N GLU A 107 -1.36 1.74 -25.75
CA GLU A 107 -1.79 3.10 -25.35
C GLU A 107 -0.61 3.94 -24.85
N ALA A 108 0.26 3.34 -24.03
CA ALA A 108 1.51 3.96 -23.58
C ALA A 108 2.41 4.37 -24.77
N ALA A 109 2.63 3.47 -25.72
CA ALA A 109 3.40 3.75 -26.93
C ALA A 109 2.75 4.87 -27.77
N ALA A 110 1.42 4.85 -27.91
CA ALA A 110 0.69 5.88 -28.65
C ALA A 110 0.83 7.26 -28.01
N ALA A 111 0.71 7.33 -26.68
CA ALA A 111 0.90 8.57 -25.93
C ALA A 111 2.32 9.13 -26.14
N VAL A 112 3.35 8.29 -26.05
CA VAL A 112 4.74 8.72 -26.27
C VAL A 112 4.97 9.20 -27.71
N VAL A 113 4.50 8.45 -28.71
CA VAL A 113 4.61 8.84 -30.13
C VAL A 113 3.95 10.19 -30.39
N GLN A 114 2.76 10.41 -29.83
CA GLN A 114 2.02 11.66 -29.97
C GLN A 114 2.71 12.82 -29.23
N ASP A 115 3.03 12.65 -27.94
CA ASP A 115 3.53 13.73 -27.09
C ASP A 115 4.92 14.22 -27.52
N TYR A 116 5.75 13.33 -28.08
CA TYR A 116 7.08 13.68 -28.58
C TYR A 116 7.11 13.96 -30.09
N GLU A 117 5.95 13.87 -30.77
CA GLU A 117 5.81 14.07 -32.21
C GLU A 117 6.80 13.20 -33.00
N LEU A 118 6.85 11.90 -32.68
CA LEU A 118 7.76 10.95 -33.31
C LEU A 118 7.33 10.67 -34.75
N SER A 119 8.31 10.45 -35.64
CA SER A 119 8.05 10.19 -37.07
C SER A 119 7.63 8.76 -37.39
N CYS A 120 7.65 7.85 -36.41
CA CYS A 120 7.24 6.45 -36.57
C CYS A 120 5.78 6.25 -36.14
N SER A 121 5.20 5.13 -36.56
CA SER A 121 3.90 4.68 -36.07
C SER A 121 3.98 4.08 -34.66
N THR A 122 2.86 4.04 -33.94
CA THR A 122 2.76 3.37 -32.63
C THR A 122 3.26 1.94 -32.66
N SER A 123 2.92 1.18 -33.70
CA SER A 123 3.31 -0.23 -33.83
C SER A 123 4.82 -0.39 -34.04
N GLU A 124 5.43 0.48 -34.84
CA GLU A 124 6.89 0.50 -35.02
C GLU A 124 7.59 0.86 -33.71
N PHE A 125 7.14 1.92 -33.02
CA PHE A 125 7.69 2.32 -31.73
C PHE A 125 7.57 1.21 -30.69
N LEU A 126 6.41 0.56 -30.60
CA LEU A 126 6.18 -0.56 -29.68
C LEU A 126 7.11 -1.75 -29.99
N SER A 127 7.30 -2.07 -31.27
CA SER A 127 8.23 -3.11 -31.71
C SER A 127 9.69 -2.79 -31.37
N GLU A 128 10.07 -1.51 -31.40
CA GLU A 128 11.43 -1.06 -31.05
C GLU A 128 11.67 -1.04 -29.53
N ILE A 129 10.67 -0.63 -28.74
CA ILE A 129 10.81 -0.45 -27.30
C ILE A 129 10.68 -1.76 -26.51
N SER A 130 9.89 -2.72 -27.01
CA SER A 130 9.59 -3.96 -26.28
C SER A 130 10.85 -4.77 -25.90
N PRO A 131 11.84 -4.98 -26.81
CA PRO A 131 13.08 -5.69 -26.45
C PRO A 131 13.91 -4.94 -25.39
N LEU A 132 13.92 -3.60 -25.44
CA LEU A 132 14.65 -2.79 -24.47
C LEU A 132 14.07 -2.93 -23.07
N PHE A 133 12.76 -3.15 -22.95
CA PHE A 133 12.12 -3.48 -21.68
C PHE A 133 12.43 -4.89 -21.21
N SER A 134 12.38 -5.89 -22.11
CA SER A 134 12.63 -7.28 -21.75
C SER A 134 14.04 -7.50 -21.19
N ASP A 135 15.02 -6.78 -21.73
CA ASP A 135 16.41 -6.82 -21.26
C ASP A 135 16.60 -6.30 -19.83
N GLN A 136 15.59 -5.58 -19.30
CA GLN A 136 15.65 -4.96 -17.98
C GLN A 136 14.81 -5.70 -16.93
N TRP A 137 14.02 -6.72 -17.30
CA TRP A 137 13.13 -7.39 -16.35
C TRP A 137 13.87 -8.03 -15.16
N CYS A 138 15.08 -8.55 -15.37
CA CYS A 138 15.92 -9.11 -14.31
C CYS A 138 16.42 -8.07 -13.30
N ASN A 139 16.39 -6.79 -13.64
CA ASN A 139 16.80 -5.68 -12.78
C ASN A 139 15.61 -5.06 -12.03
N ILE A 140 14.37 -5.47 -12.32
CA ILE A 140 13.19 -4.96 -11.63
C ILE A 140 13.20 -5.46 -10.18
N LYS A 141 13.12 -4.53 -9.23
CA LYS A 141 12.99 -4.85 -7.81
C LYS A 141 11.52 -4.89 -7.40
N ALA A 142 11.23 -5.77 -6.44
CA ALA A 142 9.95 -5.75 -5.74
C ALA A 142 9.80 -4.45 -4.94
N LEU A 143 8.60 -3.88 -4.94
CA LEU A 143 8.29 -2.71 -4.14
C LEU A 143 8.27 -3.05 -2.64
N PRO A 144 8.55 -2.07 -1.76
CA PRO A 144 8.60 -2.28 -0.32
C PRO A 144 7.29 -2.84 0.22
N GLY A 145 7.37 -4.02 0.85
CA GLY A 145 6.22 -4.75 1.39
C GLY A 145 5.61 -5.81 0.45
N ALA A 146 5.95 -5.84 -0.84
CA ALA A 146 5.39 -6.80 -1.81
C ALA A 146 5.70 -8.26 -1.44
N ASN A 147 6.98 -8.59 -1.22
CA ASN A 147 7.40 -9.93 -0.82
C ASN A 147 6.77 -10.37 0.52
N ARG A 148 6.68 -9.42 1.48
CA ARG A 148 6.06 -9.62 2.78
C ARG A 148 4.58 -9.97 2.65
N LEU A 149 3.85 -9.19 1.84
CA LEU A 149 2.43 -9.40 1.55
C LEU A 149 2.18 -10.76 0.91
N ILE A 150 2.89 -11.07 -0.17
CA ILE A 150 2.70 -12.34 -0.92
C ILE A 150 2.99 -13.55 -0.01
N LYS A 151 4.10 -13.50 0.74
CA LYS A 151 4.47 -14.57 1.67
C LYS A 151 3.43 -14.77 2.76
N HIS A 152 2.94 -13.68 3.36
CA HIS A 152 1.94 -13.70 4.42
C HIS A 152 0.60 -14.27 3.95
N LEU A 153 0.09 -13.81 2.81
CA LEU A 153 -1.17 -14.29 2.26
C LEU A 153 -1.09 -15.77 1.89
N LYS A 154 0.03 -16.19 1.29
CA LYS A 154 0.27 -17.60 0.96
C LYS A 154 0.32 -18.49 2.20
N SER A 155 1.02 -18.08 3.27
CA SER A 155 1.11 -18.89 4.50
C SER A 155 -0.24 -19.05 5.19
N HIS A 156 -1.16 -18.10 4.99
CA HIS A 156 -2.52 -18.13 5.52
C HIS A 156 -3.55 -18.74 4.55
N GLY A 157 -3.11 -19.21 3.38
CA GLY A 157 -4.00 -19.80 2.38
C GLY A 157 -5.01 -18.82 1.79
N VAL A 158 -4.74 -17.52 1.82
CA VAL A 158 -5.59 -16.51 1.18
C VAL A 158 -5.36 -16.57 -0.34
N PRO A 159 -6.39 -16.84 -1.16
CA PRO A 159 -6.25 -16.86 -2.60
C PRO A 159 -5.79 -15.50 -3.14
N MET A 160 -4.83 -15.55 -4.06
CA MET A 160 -4.29 -14.37 -4.73
C MET A 160 -4.44 -14.49 -6.24
N ALA A 161 -4.84 -13.41 -6.89
CA ALA A 161 -4.69 -13.23 -8.32
C ALA A 161 -3.73 -12.08 -8.65
N LEU A 162 -3.10 -12.14 -9.82
CA LEU A 162 -2.34 -11.04 -10.41
C LEU A 162 -3.04 -10.60 -11.70
N ALA A 163 -3.30 -9.31 -11.85
CA ALA A 163 -3.97 -8.75 -13.02
C ALA A 163 -3.26 -7.47 -13.51
N SER A 164 -2.65 -7.53 -14.71
CA SER A 164 -1.92 -6.40 -15.31
C SER A 164 -2.38 -6.12 -16.75
N ASN A 165 -2.34 -4.85 -17.16
CA ASN A 165 -2.56 -4.45 -18.55
C ASN A 165 -1.42 -4.91 -19.50
N SER A 166 -0.29 -5.37 -18.95
CA SER A 166 0.77 -6.04 -19.72
C SER A 166 0.31 -7.40 -20.26
N PRO A 167 0.82 -7.85 -21.43
CA PRO A 167 0.56 -9.20 -21.92
C PRO A 167 1.00 -10.28 -20.94
N ARG A 168 0.31 -11.42 -20.94
CA ARG A 168 0.54 -12.53 -20.00
C ARG A 168 1.98 -13.03 -20.02
N GLU A 169 2.57 -13.18 -21.19
CA GLU A 169 3.98 -13.59 -21.33
C GLU A 169 4.93 -12.61 -20.62
N SER A 170 4.70 -11.30 -20.79
CA SER A 170 5.50 -10.26 -20.12
C SER A 170 5.30 -10.28 -18.61
N VAL A 171 4.07 -10.48 -18.14
CA VAL A 171 3.76 -10.64 -16.71
C VAL A 171 4.53 -11.82 -16.12
N GLU A 172 4.48 -12.99 -16.76
CA GLU A 172 5.19 -14.18 -16.26
C GLU A 172 6.70 -14.00 -16.28
N ALA A 173 7.23 -13.36 -17.32
CA ALA A 173 8.66 -13.11 -17.43
C ALA A 173 9.16 -12.16 -16.32
N LYS A 174 8.43 -11.06 -16.04
CA LYS A 174 8.71 -10.14 -14.93
C LYS A 174 8.77 -10.89 -13.59
N ILE A 175 7.73 -11.65 -13.25
CA ILE A 175 7.66 -12.34 -11.95
C ILE A 175 8.61 -13.55 -11.82
N SER A 176 9.18 -14.04 -12.93
CA SER A 176 10.07 -15.22 -12.94
C SER A 176 11.39 -14.98 -12.20
N TYR A 177 11.82 -13.72 -12.09
CA TYR A 177 13.01 -13.31 -11.36
C TYR A 177 12.79 -13.17 -9.85
N HIS A 178 11.55 -13.35 -9.38
CA HIS A 178 11.18 -13.20 -7.98
C HIS A 178 10.81 -14.56 -7.38
N ASP A 179 11.62 -15.00 -6.41
CA ASP A 179 11.51 -16.35 -5.87
C ASP A 179 10.11 -16.62 -5.28
N GLY A 180 9.53 -17.74 -5.70
CA GLY A 180 8.22 -18.20 -5.26
C GLY A 180 7.02 -17.42 -5.79
N TRP A 181 7.16 -16.31 -6.53
CA TRP A 181 6.03 -15.46 -6.95
C TRP A 181 5.05 -16.20 -7.85
N LYS A 182 5.51 -16.79 -8.96
CA LYS A 182 4.65 -17.53 -9.89
C LYS A 182 3.81 -18.61 -9.20
N ASN A 183 4.37 -19.28 -8.19
CA ASN A 183 3.71 -20.34 -7.42
C ASN A 183 2.84 -19.81 -6.27
N SER A 184 2.73 -18.50 -6.09
CA SER A 184 1.93 -17.89 -5.04
C SER A 184 0.57 -17.43 -5.55
N PHE A 185 0.46 -17.11 -6.83
CA PHE A 185 -0.80 -16.70 -7.46
C PHE A 185 -1.59 -17.91 -7.97
N SER A 186 -2.84 -18.04 -7.54
CA SER A 186 -3.76 -19.05 -8.07
C SER A 186 -4.22 -18.71 -9.49
N VAL A 187 -4.28 -17.41 -9.79
CA VAL A 187 -4.65 -16.87 -11.09
C VAL A 187 -3.67 -15.76 -11.43
N ILE A 188 -3.17 -15.77 -12.65
CA ILE A 188 -2.48 -14.63 -13.26
C ILE A 188 -3.32 -14.28 -14.50
N ILE A 189 -3.40 -13.00 -14.87
CA ILE A 189 -4.10 -12.53 -16.07
C ILE A 189 -3.31 -11.39 -16.69
N GLY A 190 -3.04 -11.50 -17.99
CA GLY A 190 -2.52 -10.41 -18.81
C GLY A 190 -3.62 -9.62 -19.54
N GLY A 191 -3.29 -8.41 -19.99
CA GLY A 191 -4.21 -7.53 -20.73
C GLY A 191 -4.64 -8.10 -22.09
N ASP A 192 -3.87 -9.03 -22.64
CA ASP A 192 -4.17 -9.79 -23.86
C ASP A 192 -5.22 -10.90 -23.66
N GLU A 193 -5.59 -11.21 -22.42
CA GLU A 193 -6.62 -12.19 -22.08
C GLU A 193 -8.02 -11.57 -21.88
N VAL A 194 -8.16 -10.26 -22.10
CA VAL A 194 -9.43 -9.52 -22.04
C VAL A 194 -9.63 -8.66 -23.29
N ARG A 195 -10.87 -8.25 -23.56
CA ARG A 195 -11.18 -7.44 -24.75
C ARG A 195 -10.79 -5.98 -24.52
N THR A 196 -10.91 -5.49 -23.29
CA THR A 196 -10.53 -4.10 -22.95
C THR A 196 -9.85 -4.09 -21.59
N GLY A 197 -8.62 -3.55 -21.55
CA GLY A 197 -7.84 -3.37 -20.32
C GLY A 197 -8.40 -2.27 -19.42
N LYS A 198 -7.73 -2.05 -18.27
CA LYS A 198 -8.07 -0.99 -17.30
C LYS A 198 -8.13 0.36 -18.04
N PRO A 199 -9.16 1.21 -17.84
CA PRO A 199 -10.11 1.24 -16.72
C PRO A 199 -11.35 0.34 -16.86
N SER A 200 -11.44 -0.50 -17.88
CA SER A 200 -12.49 -1.52 -17.96
C SER A 200 -12.39 -2.49 -16.77
N PRO A 201 -13.51 -2.93 -16.17
CA PRO A 201 -13.50 -3.90 -15.07
C PRO A 201 -13.18 -5.33 -15.53
N GLU A 202 -13.14 -5.59 -16.85
CA GLU A 202 -13.06 -6.94 -17.43
C GLU A 202 -11.92 -7.79 -16.83
N ILE A 203 -10.73 -7.20 -16.63
CA ILE A 203 -9.56 -7.94 -16.11
C ILE A 203 -9.76 -8.41 -14.67
N PHE A 204 -10.37 -7.59 -13.82
CA PHE A 204 -10.64 -7.95 -12.43
C PHE A 204 -11.83 -8.90 -12.32
N LEU A 205 -12.87 -8.71 -13.13
CA LEU A 205 -14.00 -9.65 -13.22
C LEU A 205 -13.54 -11.03 -13.68
N GLU A 206 -12.64 -11.10 -14.66
CA GLU A 206 -12.08 -12.38 -15.11
C GLU A 206 -11.19 -13.02 -14.03
N ALA A 207 -10.42 -12.24 -13.27
CA ALA A 207 -9.66 -12.75 -12.13
C ALA A 207 -10.57 -13.37 -11.06
N ALA A 208 -11.62 -12.66 -10.67
CA ALA A 208 -12.62 -13.14 -9.71
C ALA A 208 -13.32 -14.41 -10.22
N ARG A 209 -13.70 -14.44 -11.50
CA ARG A 209 -14.32 -15.62 -12.15
C ARG A 209 -13.39 -16.84 -12.11
N ARG A 210 -12.11 -16.69 -12.46
CA ARG A 210 -11.12 -17.79 -12.44
C ARG A 210 -10.80 -18.26 -11.03
N LEU A 211 -10.87 -17.37 -10.04
CA LEU A 211 -10.78 -17.72 -8.62
C LEU A 211 -12.06 -18.35 -8.06
N ASN A 212 -13.18 -18.29 -8.79
CA ASN A 212 -14.51 -18.66 -8.33
C ASN A 212 -14.93 -17.90 -7.06
N ILE A 213 -14.70 -16.58 -7.06
CA ILE A 213 -15.04 -15.67 -5.96
C ILE A 213 -15.90 -14.53 -6.50
N GLU A 214 -16.93 -14.15 -5.73
CA GLU A 214 -17.78 -13.01 -6.05
C GLU A 214 -16.99 -11.70 -6.02
N PRO A 215 -17.16 -10.78 -7.00
CA PRO A 215 -16.41 -9.53 -7.04
C PRO A 215 -16.47 -8.71 -5.74
N SER A 216 -17.64 -8.65 -5.11
CA SER A 216 -17.81 -7.95 -3.83
C SER A 216 -17.12 -8.59 -2.61
N SER A 217 -16.42 -9.71 -2.80
CA SER A 217 -15.54 -10.36 -1.81
C SER A 217 -14.05 -10.27 -2.20
N CYS A 218 -13.73 -9.51 -3.25
CA CYS A 218 -12.36 -9.28 -3.71
C CYS A 218 -11.85 -7.92 -3.20
N LEU A 219 -10.58 -7.90 -2.79
CA LEU A 219 -9.82 -6.68 -2.58
C LEU A 219 -8.84 -6.50 -3.73
N VAL A 220 -8.91 -5.38 -4.43
CA VAL A 220 -7.89 -4.96 -5.41
C VAL A 220 -6.84 -4.10 -4.72
N ILE A 221 -5.57 -4.31 -5.03
CA ILE A 221 -4.49 -3.39 -4.68
C ILE A 221 -3.88 -2.87 -5.98
N GLU A 222 -3.82 -1.54 -6.11
CA GLU A 222 -3.53 -0.84 -7.37
C GLU A 222 -2.78 0.46 -7.14
N ASP A 223 -1.93 0.88 -8.07
CA ASP A 223 -1.16 2.13 -7.99
C ASP A 223 -1.68 3.22 -8.93
N SER A 224 -2.61 2.90 -9.84
CA SER A 224 -3.00 3.77 -10.95
C SER A 224 -4.48 4.17 -10.91
N VAL A 225 -4.80 5.38 -11.39
CA VAL A 225 -6.19 5.84 -11.51
C VAL A 225 -7.03 4.93 -12.44
N PRO A 226 -6.52 4.49 -13.62
CA PRO A 226 -7.25 3.53 -14.44
C PRO A 226 -7.55 2.23 -13.70
N GLY A 227 -6.59 1.70 -12.95
CA GLY A 227 -6.77 0.45 -12.20
C GLY A 227 -7.74 0.59 -11.03
N VAL A 228 -7.66 1.67 -10.25
CA VAL A 228 -8.68 1.97 -9.23
C VAL A 228 -10.07 2.07 -9.84
N THR A 229 -10.20 2.76 -10.98
CA THR A 229 -11.47 2.87 -11.70
C THR A 229 -12.00 1.50 -12.12
N ALA A 230 -11.15 0.63 -12.67
CA ALA A 230 -11.51 -0.73 -13.05
C ALA A 230 -11.98 -1.56 -11.83
N GLY A 231 -11.26 -1.50 -10.71
CA GLY A 231 -11.61 -2.24 -9.49
C GLY A 231 -12.96 -1.79 -8.91
N LYS A 232 -13.18 -0.47 -8.83
CA LYS A 232 -14.47 0.07 -8.35
C LYS A 232 -15.62 -0.23 -9.31
N THR A 233 -15.39 -0.17 -10.62
CA THR A 233 -16.41 -0.53 -11.63
C THR A 233 -16.74 -2.02 -11.60
N ALA A 234 -15.82 -2.86 -11.13
CA ALA A 234 -16.04 -4.29 -10.89
C ALA A 234 -16.76 -4.58 -9.56
N GLU A 235 -17.22 -3.55 -8.83
CA GLU A 235 -17.86 -3.66 -7.51
C GLU A 235 -16.95 -4.31 -6.43
N MET A 236 -15.65 -4.08 -6.53
CA MET A 236 -14.65 -4.56 -5.57
C MET A 236 -14.25 -3.48 -4.56
N GLU A 237 -13.70 -3.90 -3.42
CA GLU A 237 -12.95 -3.01 -2.53
C GLU A 237 -11.57 -2.75 -3.15
N VAL A 238 -11.04 -1.54 -2.99
CA VAL A 238 -9.78 -1.11 -3.63
C VAL A 238 -8.91 -0.36 -2.61
N VAL A 239 -7.67 -0.82 -2.45
CA VAL A 239 -6.59 -0.07 -1.80
C VAL A 239 -5.68 0.51 -2.87
N ALA A 240 -5.56 1.83 -2.89
CA ALA A 240 -4.64 2.52 -3.77
C ALA A 240 -3.26 2.69 -3.12
N VAL A 241 -2.19 2.43 -3.87
CA VAL A 241 -0.78 2.62 -3.48
C VAL A 241 -0.10 3.46 -4.56
N PRO A 242 -0.37 4.79 -4.62
CA PRO A 242 0.07 5.61 -5.75
C PRO A 242 1.58 5.52 -5.98
N SER A 243 1.99 5.14 -7.19
CA SER A 243 3.39 5.03 -7.60
C SER A 243 4.10 6.39 -7.59
N LEU A 244 3.34 7.46 -7.82
CA LEU A 244 3.85 8.84 -7.81
C LEU A 244 3.51 9.59 -6.51
N PRO A 245 4.50 10.29 -5.91
CA PRO A 245 4.27 11.06 -4.69
C PRO A 245 3.30 12.23 -4.93
N LYS A 246 2.59 12.64 -3.86
CA LYS A 246 1.66 13.79 -3.83
C LYS A 246 0.43 13.67 -4.75
N GLN A 247 0.14 12.48 -5.26
CA GLN A 247 -1.03 12.24 -6.12
C GLN A 247 -2.22 11.59 -5.39
N SER A 248 -2.16 11.41 -4.07
CA SER A 248 -3.23 10.76 -3.28
C SER A 248 -4.63 11.38 -3.51
N HIS A 249 -4.70 12.68 -3.79
CA HIS A 249 -5.95 13.38 -4.11
C HIS A 249 -6.65 12.89 -5.40
N LEU A 250 -5.93 12.20 -6.30
CA LEU A 250 -6.50 11.62 -7.52
C LEU A 250 -7.24 10.30 -7.25
N TYR A 251 -6.97 9.64 -6.12
CA TYR A 251 -7.45 8.30 -5.80
C TYR A 251 -8.71 8.32 -4.93
N THR A 252 -9.54 9.36 -5.06
CA THR A 252 -10.74 9.58 -4.22
C THR A 252 -11.79 8.47 -4.30
N ALA A 253 -11.75 7.63 -5.34
CA ALA A 253 -12.65 6.49 -5.51
C ALA A 253 -12.20 5.23 -4.75
N ALA A 254 -10.94 5.16 -4.31
CA ALA A 254 -10.44 4.02 -3.55
C ALA A 254 -11.00 4.01 -2.12
N ASP A 255 -11.15 2.81 -1.55
CA ASP A 255 -11.65 2.64 -0.17
C ASP A 255 -10.57 2.97 0.87
N GLU A 256 -9.29 2.83 0.48
CA GLU A 256 -8.15 3.34 1.24
C GLU A 256 -7.01 3.76 0.30
N VAL A 257 -6.26 4.79 0.68
CA VAL A 257 -5.03 5.21 -0.01
C VAL A 257 -3.87 5.12 0.97
N ILE A 258 -2.85 4.32 0.64
CA ILE A 258 -1.63 4.13 1.42
C ILE A 258 -0.39 4.57 0.60
N ASN A 259 0.72 4.83 1.28
CA ASN A 259 1.95 5.28 0.60
C ASN A 259 2.85 4.11 0.19
N SER A 260 2.70 2.95 0.84
CA SER A 260 3.48 1.75 0.60
C SER A 260 2.71 0.51 1.06
N LEU A 261 3.03 -0.65 0.49
CA LEU A 261 2.53 -1.94 1.00
C LEU A 261 3.02 -2.24 2.43
N LEU A 262 4.04 -1.53 2.94
CA LEU A 262 4.42 -1.58 4.36
C LEU A 262 3.32 -1.02 5.29
N ASP A 263 2.46 -0.14 4.78
CA ASP A 263 1.40 0.52 5.55
C ASP A 263 0.09 -0.29 5.58
N LEU A 264 0.02 -1.37 4.79
CA LEU A 264 -1.19 -2.15 4.63
C LEU A 264 -1.57 -2.87 5.92
N GLN A 265 -2.83 -2.73 6.31
CA GLN A 265 -3.45 -3.42 7.45
C GLN A 265 -4.53 -4.35 6.89
N LEU A 266 -4.32 -5.65 6.97
CA LEU A 266 -5.19 -6.66 6.35
C LEU A 266 -6.48 -6.90 7.15
N GLU A 267 -6.38 -6.78 8.48
CA GLU A 267 -7.46 -6.97 9.44
C GLU A 267 -8.61 -5.99 9.24
N LYS A 268 -8.31 -4.82 8.68
CA LYS A 268 -9.24 -3.80 8.27
C LYS A 268 -10.35 -4.40 7.39
N TRP A 269 -10.00 -5.32 6.48
CA TRP A 269 -10.91 -5.99 5.55
C TRP A 269 -11.25 -7.44 5.94
N GLY A 270 -10.93 -7.83 7.18
CA GLY A 270 -11.23 -9.17 7.71
C GLY A 270 -10.25 -10.27 7.29
N LEU A 271 -9.10 -9.89 6.73
CA LEU A 271 -8.01 -10.82 6.40
C LEU A 271 -7.07 -11.00 7.61
N PRO A 272 -6.28 -12.09 7.68
CA PRO A 272 -5.34 -12.31 8.79
C PRO A 272 -4.34 -11.15 8.93
N PRO A 273 -4.20 -10.55 10.13
CA PRO A 273 -3.24 -9.47 10.36
C PRO A 273 -1.82 -9.98 10.17
N PHE A 274 -0.90 -9.08 9.84
CA PHE A 274 0.52 -9.41 9.83
C PHE A 274 1.03 -9.70 11.25
N GLU A 275 1.86 -10.74 11.38
CA GLU A 275 2.35 -11.24 12.68
C GLU A 275 3.82 -10.87 12.94
N ASP A 276 4.43 -10.05 12.07
CA ASP A 276 5.85 -9.73 12.07
C ASP A 276 6.18 -8.37 12.71
N TRP A 277 5.18 -7.68 13.25
CA TRP A 277 5.40 -6.48 14.06
C TRP A 277 5.92 -6.85 15.45
N VAL A 278 6.98 -6.18 15.89
CA VAL A 278 7.63 -6.40 17.18
C VAL A 278 7.63 -5.07 17.94
N GLU A 279 6.95 -5.01 19.08
CA GLU A 279 6.92 -3.82 19.97
C GLU A 279 6.60 -2.50 19.23
N GLY A 280 5.64 -2.55 18.29
CA GLY A 280 5.24 -1.37 17.49
C GLY A 280 6.20 -1.01 16.36
N THR A 281 7.11 -1.92 15.98
CA THR A 281 8.03 -1.75 14.86
C THR A 281 7.95 -2.90 13.88
N LEU A 282 8.22 -2.62 12.61
CA LEU A 282 8.37 -3.60 11.55
C LEU A 282 9.87 -3.81 11.28
N PRO A 283 10.44 -4.99 11.57
CA PRO A 283 11.81 -5.31 11.18
C PRO A 283 12.00 -5.20 9.66
N LEU A 284 13.12 -4.60 9.24
CA LEU A 284 13.52 -4.55 7.83
C LEU A 284 14.90 -5.18 7.66
N ASP A 285 15.21 -5.60 6.45
CA ASP A 285 16.61 -5.86 6.09
C ASP A 285 17.41 -4.56 6.29
N PRO A 286 18.56 -4.62 6.97
CA PRO A 286 19.32 -3.43 7.32
C PRO A 286 19.82 -2.75 6.06
N TRP A 287 19.68 -1.42 6.01
CA TRP A 287 20.18 -0.60 4.92
C TRP A 287 20.91 0.62 5.44
N TYR A 288 21.76 1.17 4.58
CA TYR A 288 22.85 2.06 4.98
C TYR A 288 22.76 3.37 4.22
N ILE A 289 22.92 4.48 4.94
CA ILE A 289 23.00 5.81 4.34
C ILE A 289 23.88 6.71 5.19
N GLY A 290 24.58 7.65 4.58
CA GLY A 290 25.44 8.56 5.33
C GLY A 290 25.91 9.76 4.54
N GLY A 291 26.77 10.54 5.16
CA GLY A 291 27.39 11.72 4.57
C GLY A 291 27.48 12.87 5.56
N PRO A 292 27.96 14.03 5.10
CA PRO A 292 28.13 15.19 5.96
C PRO A 292 26.76 15.72 6.44
N VAL A 293 26.66 16.03 7.74
CA VAL A 293 25.47 16.65 8.31
C VAL A 293 25.27 18.04 7.71
N VAL A 294 24.11 18.26 7.08
CA VAL A 294 23.77 19.53 6.43
C VAL A 294 22.75 20.33 7.22
N LYS A 295 22.76 21.65 7.04
CA LYS A 295 21.70 22.51 7.57
C LYS A 295 20.39 22.21 6.83
N GLY A 296 19.34 21.88 7.57
CA GLY A 296 17.98 21.77 7.02
C GLY A 296 17.21 23.08 7.20
N PHE A 297 15.88 22.97 7.22
CA PHE A 297 14.98 24.13 7.34
C PHE A 297 15.04 24.84 8.70
N GLY A 298 15.83 24.35 9.67
CA GLY A 298 16.00 24.95 10.99
C GLY A 298 14.77 24.86 11.90
N ARG A 299 13.75 24.09 11.50
CA ARG A 299 12.46 23.94 12.21
C ARG A 299 12.54 22.92 13.35
N GLY A 300 13.24 21.81 13.17
CA GLY A 300 13.37 20.76 14.17
C GLY A 300 13.82 21.31 15.52
N SER A 301 15.02 21.90 15.58
CA SER A 301 15.56 22.46 16.82
C SER A 301 14.77 23.69 17.31
N LYS A 302 14.53 24.70 16.45
CA LYS A 302 13.99 26.00 16.89
C LYS A 302 12.48 26.01 17.15
N VAL A 303 11.72 25.13 16.51
CA VAL A 303 10.24 25.13 16.57
C VAL A 303 9.71 23.90 17.29
N LEU A 304 10.35 22.73 17.10
CA LEU A 304 9.88 21.47 17.67
C LEU A 304 10.67 21.04 18.93
N GLY A 305 11.82 21.66 19.22
CA GLY A 305 12.73 21.19 20.26
C GLY A 305 13.39 19.84 19.94
N ILE A 306 13.43 19.46 18.66
CA ILE A 306 13.92 18.16 18.17
C ILE A 306 15.10 18.42 17.21
N PRO A 307 16.36 18.37 17.68
CA PRO A 307 17.51 18.62 16.83
C PRO A 307 17.73 17.46 15.85
N THR A 308 17.50 17.71 14.56
CA THR A 308 17.71 16.73 13.49
C THR A 308 19.04 16.96 12.75
N ALA A 309 19.78 15.88 12.50
CA ALA A 309 21.05 15.87 11.80
C ALA A 309 20.85 15.55 10.31
N ASN A 310 20.31 16.51 9.56
CA ASN A 310 19.81 16.25 8.20
C ASN A 310 20.89 15.76 7.24
N LEU A 311 20.51 14.85 6.35
CA LEU A 311 21.35 14.37 5.25
C LEU A 311 20.85 14.90 3.91
N SER A 312 21.80 15.08 2.98
CA SER A 312 21.49 15.41 1.58
C SER A 312 20.85 14.21 0.88
N THR A 313 19.81 14.45 0.08
CA THR A 313 19.23 13.43 -0.80
C THR A 313 19.99 13.27 -2.12
N LYS A 314 20.90 14.20 -2.46
CA LYS A 314 21.73 14.12 -3.66
C LYS A 314 22.58 12.85 -3.62
N GLY A 315 22.54 12.06 -4.69
CA GLY A 315 23.29 10.80 -4.82
C GLY A 315 22.59 9.58 -4.22
N TYR A 316 21.43 9.75 -3.57
CA TYR A 316 20.65 8.67 -2.97
C TYR A 316 19.29 8.47 -3.64
N SER A 317 19.09 8.95 -4.87
CA SER A 317 17.79 8.83 -5.58
C SER A 317 17.32 7.38 -5.66
N ASP A 318 18.22 6.47 -6.02
CA ASP A 318 17.89 5.07 -6.27
C ASP A 318 17.56 4.37 -4.94
N LEU A 319 18.40 4.58 -3.92
CA LEU A 319 18.16 4.10 -2.55
C LEU A 319 16.84 4.63 -1.97
N LEU A 320 16.56 5.93 -2.13
CA LEU A 320 15.34 6.55 -1.64
C LEU A 320 14.09 6.18 -2.45
N SER A 321 14.24 5.62 -3.65
CA SER A 321 13.14 5.03 -4.41
C SER A 321 12.75 3.65 -3.85
N GLU A 322 13.70 2.96 -3.22
CA GLU A 322 13.49 1.65 -2.57
C GLU A 322 12.98 1.77 -1.12
N HIS A 323 12.94 2.99 -0.56
CA HIS A 323 12.45 3.23 0.79
C HIS A 323 11.32 4.29 0.80
N PRO A 324 10.08 3.90 1.12
CA PRO A 324 8.93 4.79 1.07
C PRO A 324 9.03 5.91 2.12
N ALA A 325 8.21 6.95 1.94
CA ALA A 325 8.13 8.00 2.94
C ALA A 325 7.54 7.45 4.25
N GLY A 326 8.18 7.73 5.38
CA GLY A 326 7.75 7.30 6.70
C GLY A 326 8.80 7.50 7.77
N VAL A 327 8.52 6.92 8.94
CA VAL A 327 9.38 6.99 10.13
C VAL A 327 10.10 5.67 10.30
N TYR A 328 11.42 5.76 10.39
CA TYR A 328 12.35 4.65 10.51
C TYR A 328 13.16 4.78 11.79
N PHE A 329 13.87 3.73 12.17
CA PHE A 329 14.76 3.74 13.32
C PHE A 329 15.99 2.87 13.10
N GLY A 330 17.01 3.09 13.93
CA GLY A 330 18.26 2.37 13.82
C GLY A 330 19.39 2.98 14.64
N TRP A 331 20.59 2.81 14.14
CA TRP A 331 21.82 3.25 14.77
C TRP A 331 22.50 4.34 13.95
N ALA A 332 23.04 5.33 14.62
CA ALA A 332 23.76 6.45 14.03
C ALA A 332 25.19 6.47 14.56
N GLY A 333 26.16 6.46 13.66
CA GLY A 333 27.58 6.55 13.93
C GLY A 333 28.09 7.93 13.56
N LEU A 334 28.77 8.58 14.51
CA LEU A 334 29.57 9.77 14.30
C LEU A 334 31.02 9.38 14.65
N PRO A 335 31.94 9.24 13.68
CA PRO A 335 33.28 8.71 13.92
C PRO A 335 34.03 9.38 15.08
N ALA A 336 33.83 10.68 15.28
CA ALA A 336 34.44 11.45 16.36
C ALA A 336 33.69 11.38 17.71
N ARG A 337 32.42 10.96 17.73
CA ARG A 337 31.53 11.09 18.90
C ARG A 337 30.96 9.76 19.42
N GLY A 338 30.94 8.71 18.61
CA GLY A 338 30.47 7.37 18.98
C GLY A 338 29.21 6.93 18.23
N VAL A 339 28.52 5.95 18.81
CA VAL A 339 27.32 5.32 18.23
C VAL A 339 26.10 5.58 19.12
N PHE A 340 25.01 6.03 18.50
CA PHE A 340 23.79 6.47 19.15
C PHE A 340 22.57 5.75 18.56
N LYS A 341 21.51 5.60 19.36
CA LYS A 341 20.19 5.24 18.84
C LYS A 341 19.63 6.41 18.02
N MET A 342 18.83 6.12 17.01
CA MET A 342 18.17 7.15 16.21
C MET A 342 16.74 6.79 15.82
N VAL A 343 15.93 7.84 15.64
CA VAL A 343 14.69 7.83 14.86
C VAL A 343 14.89 8.73 13.67
N MET A 344 14.35 8.39 12.52
CA MET A 344 14.55 9.15 11.29
C MET A 344 13.26 9.29 10.50
N SER A 345 12.95 10.53 10.10
CA SER A 345 11.91 10.78 9.10
C SER A 345 12.54 10.78 7.71
N ILE A 346 11.91 10.06 6.78
CA ILE A 346 12.18 10.16 5.36
C ILE A 346 10.87 10.58 4.70
N GLY A 347 10.82 11.69 3.99
CA GLY A 347 9.54 12.08 3.38
C GLY A 347 9.47 13.50 2.87
N TRP A 348 8.25 13.96 2.58
CA TRP A 348 7.97 15.30 2.05
C TRP A 348 7.42 16.25 3.11
N ASN A 349 7.32 15.78 4.35
CA ASN A 349 6.73 16.47 5.49
C ASN A 349 5.43 17.22 5.12
N PRO A 350 4.30 16.52 4.97
CA PRO A 350 3.02 17.07 4.56
C PRO A 350 2.56 18.26 5.40
N TYR A 351 2.87 18.25 6.71
CA TYR A 351 2.56 19.34 7.62
C TYR A 351 3.20 20.67 7.20
N PHE A 352 4.43 20.61 6.67
CA PHE A 352 5.15 21.78 6.17
C PHE A 352 5.13 21.94 4.64
N ASN A 353 4.54 20.99 3.92
CA ASN A 353 4.44 20.96 2.46
C ASN A 353 5.81 21.11 1.76
N ASN A 354 6.81 20.30 2.13
CA ASN A 354 8.15 20.44 1.55
C ASN A 354 8.14 20.13 0.05
N LYS A 355 8.94 20.89 -0.71
CA LYS A 355 9.09 20.71 -2.16
C LYS A 355 10.06 19.61 -2.55
N GLU A 356 10.88 19.15 -1.61
CA GLU A 356 11.90 18.13 -1.80
C GLU A 356 11.77 17.08 -0.69
N LYS A 357 12.13 15.82 -1.01
CA LYS A 357 12.21 14.73 -0.03
C LYS A 357 13.37 15.04 0.93
N THR A 358 13.16 14.84 2.23
CA THR A 358 14.16 15.08 3.28
C THR A 358 14.51 13.78 3.99
N ILE A 359 15.71 13.73 4.57
CA ILE A 359 16.19 12.69 5.47
C ILE A 359 16.58 13.39 6.77
N GLU A 360 15.78 13.19 7.81
CA GLU A 360 15.87 13.95 9.06
C GLU A 360 16.04 12.99 10.25
N PRO A 361 17.25 12.48 10.49
CA PRO A 361 17.54 11.65 11.65
C PRO A 361 17.63 12.51 12.92
N TRP A 362 16.96 12.06 13.96
CA TRP A 362 17.11 12.52 15.33
C TRP A 362 17.91 11.49 16.11
N LEU A 363 19.14 11.87 16.46
CA LEU A 363 19.98 11.08 17.35
C LEU A 363 19.44 11.25 18.77
N LEU A 364 19.20 10.13 19.45
CA LEU A 364 18.56 10.10 20.77
C LEU A 364 19.61 10.35 21.86
N HIS A 365 20.24 11.52 21.75
CA HIS A 365 21.30 12.01 22.61
C HIS A 365 21.30 13.54 22.66
N ASP A 366 21.63 14.10 23.82
CA ASP A 366 21.73 15.54 24.02
C ASP A 366 23.15 16.02 23.73
N PHE A 367 23.32 16.73 22.62
CA PHE A 367 24.61 17.34 22.24
C PHE A 367 24.69 18.78 22.75
N ASN A 368 25.86 19.18 23.24
CA ASN A 368 26.12 20.54 23.73
C ASN A 368 26.43 21.55 22.61
N GLU A 369 26.62 21.07 21.38
CA GLU A 369 27.02 21.85 20.22
C GLU A 369 26.46 21.25 18.93
N ASP A 370 26.32 22.09 17.90
CA ASP A 370 25.99 21.64 16.54
C ASP A 370 27.22 20.97 15.89
N PHE A 371 26.99 19.93 15.11
CA PHE A 371 28.02 19.14 14.42
C PHE A 371 27.84 19.12 12.89
N TYR A 372 27.46 20.27 12.32
CA TYR A 372 27.35 20.40 10.85
C TYR A 372 28.69 20.10 10.16
N GLY A 373 28.61 19.35 9.06
CA GLY A 373 29.78 18.94 8.28
C GLY A 373 30.47 17.67 8.80
N GLU A 374 30.15 17.19 10.00
CA GLU A 374 30.64 15.89 10.46
C GLU A 374 30.01 14.76 9.65
N GLU A 375 30.78 13.69 9.43
CA GLU A 375 30.32 12.50 8.72
C GLU A 375 29.37 11.71 9.61
N LEU A 376 28.11 11.61 9.20
CA LEU A 376 27.07 10.81 9.86
C LEU A 376 26.83 9.53 9.07
N ARG A 377 26.84 8.39 9.75
CA ARG A 377 26.61 7.06 9.16
C ARG A 377 25.42 6.40 9.83
N LEU A 378 24.42 5.99 9.05
CA LEU A 378 23.18 5.43 9.57
C LEU A 378 23.04 3.97 9.14
N VAL A 379 22.70 3.12 10.10
CA VAL A 379 22.23 1.74 9.88
C VAL A 379 20.76 1.73 10.26
N VAL A 380 19.90 1.66 9.26
CA VAL A 380 18.44 1.61 9.44
C VAL A 380 18.02 0.15 9.54
N VAL A 381 17.29 -0.22 10.59
CA VAL A 381 16.99 -1.63 10.92
C VAL A 381 15.49 -1.93 10.94
N GLY A 382 14.66 -0.91 10.81
CA GLY A 382 13.21 -1.10 10.82
C GLY A 382 12.41 0.16 10.55
N TYR A 383 11.11 -0.06 10.46
CA TYR A 383 10.07 0.91 10.17
C TYR A 383 9.11 1.03 11.35
N ILE A 384 8.59 2.23 11.60
CA ILE A 384 7.62 2.49 12.66
C ILE A 384 6.24 2.74 12.07
N ARG A 385 6.13 3.67 11.11
CA ARG A 385 4.83 4.11 10.57
C ARG A 385 4.97 4.95 9.30
N PRO A 386 3.88 5.11 8.52
CA PRO A 386 3.84 6.09 7.44
C PRO A 386 3.99 7.52 7.91
N GLU A 387 4.45 8.35 6.97
CA GLU A 387 4.36 9.79 7.11
C GLU A 387 2.89 10.22 7.11
N ALA A 388 2.52 11.08 8.05
CA ALA A 388 1.15 11.51 8.25
C ALA A 388 1.08 13.03 8.41
N ASN A 389 -0.06 13.60 8.02
CA ASN A 389 -0.37 14.99 8.36
C ASN A 389 -1.02 15.05 9.74
N PHE A 390 -0.81 16.16 10.45
CA PHE A 390 -1.28 16.34 11.82
C PHE A 390 -2.13 17.60 11.95
N PRO A 391 -3.22 17.57 12.75
CA PRO A 391 -4.11 18.71 12.91
C PRO A 391 -3.48 19.90 13.65
N SER A 392 -2.45 19.65 14.47
CA SER A 392 -1.72 20.70 15.19
C SER A 392 -0.24 20.37 15.41
N LEU A 393 0.55 21.39 15.73
CA LEU A 393 1.96 21.25 16.07
C LEU A 393 2.15 20.36 17.30
N GLU A 394 1.31 20.51 18.32
CA GLU A 394 1.37 19.71 19.54
C GLU A 394 1.13 18.23 19.24
N SER A 395 0.17 17.91 18.38
CA SER A 395 -0.10 16.53 17.98
C SER A 395 1.05 15.91 17.17
N LEU A 396 1.71 16.71 16.32
CA LEU A 396 2.92 16.30 15.61
C LEU A 396 4.07 16.02 16.60
N VAL A 397 4.36 16.96 17.50
CA VAL A 397 5.43 16.82 18.51
C VAL A 397 5.17 15.61 19.41
N ALA A 398 3.94 15.44 19.91
CA ALA A 398 3.56 14.30 20.72
C ALA A 398 3.81 12.97 20.00
N LYS A 399 3.49 12.91 18.70
CA LYS A 399 3.74 11.72 17.89
C LYS A 399 5.23 11.45 17.68
N ILE A 400 6.04 12.47 17.42
CA ILE A 400 7.50 12.30 17.28
C ILE A 400 8.11 11.77 18.59
N HIS A 401 7.65 12.24 19.75
CA HIS A 401 8.10 11.70 21.03
C HIS A 401 7.62 10.26 21.29
N GLU A 402 6.46 9.87 20.75
CA GLU A 402 6.02 8.48 20.76
C GLU A 402 6.94 7.61 19.90
N ASP A 403 7.24 8.05 18.67
CA ASP A 403 8.16 7.35 17.76
C ASP A 403 9.54 7.16 18.42
N ARG A 404 10.04 8.18 19.13
CA ARG A 404 11.25 8.08 19.97
C ARG A 404 11.16 6.97 20.99
N ARG A 405 10.09 6.92 21.80
CA ARG A 405 9.94 5.89 22.85
C ARG A 405 9.90 4.49 22.26
N VAL A 406 9.18 4.32 21.14
CA VAL A 406 9.10 3.04 20.41
C VAL A 406 10.50 2.61 19.95
N ALA A 407 11.26 3.49 19.30
CA ALA A 407 12.61 3.18 18.85
C ALA A 407 13.58 2.91 19.99
N GLU A 408 13.51 3.68 21.09
CA GLU A 408 14.37 3.46 22.26
C GLU A 408 14.18 2.06 22.83
N GLY A 409 12.93 1.63 23.03
CA GLY A 409 12.60 0.30 23.51
C GLY A 409 12.96 -0.80 22.52
N ALA A 410 12.61 -0.62 21.24
CA ALA A 410 12.90 -1.59 20.19
C ALA A 410 14.41 -1.83 20.05
N LEU A 411 15.24 -0.78 20.01
CA LEU A 411 16.69 -0.92 19.80
C LEU A 411 17.43 -1.67 20.92
N ASP A 412 16.81 -1.90 22.08
CA ASP A 412 17.37 -2.75 23.13
C ASP A 412 17.06 -4.25 22.94
N LEU A 413 16.14 -4.60 22.04
CA LEU A 413 15.83 -5.99 21.73
C LEU A 413 17.02 -6.67 21.03
N PRO A 414 17.26 -7.98 21.26
CA PRO A 414 18.35 -8.72 20.60
C PRO A 414 18.32 -8.65 19.07
N LEU A 415 17.12 -8.56 18.49
CA LEU A 415 16.90 -8.45 17.04
C LEU A 415 17.60 -7.22 16.44
N TYR A 416 17.60 -6.09 17.16
CA TYR A 416 18.08 -4.80 16.65
C TYR A 416 19.40 -4.34 17.28
N SER A 417 19.67 -4.76 18.52
CA SER A 417 20.86 -4.35 19.28
C SER A 417 22.17 -4.91 18.71
N SER A 418 22.11 -6.02 17.98
CA SER A 418 23.26 -6.60 17.26
C SER A 418 23.90 -5.60 16.28
N PHE A 419 23.09 -4.74 15.64
CA PHE A 419 23.54 -3.74 14.67
C PHE A 419 24.27 -2.54 15.29
N LYS A 420 24.26 -2.38 16.62
CA LYS A 420 25.05 -1.34 17.31
C LYS A 420 26.55 -1.43 17.02
N ASN A 421 27.03 -2.64 16.73
CA ASN A 421 28.43 -2.93 16.46
C ASN A 421 28.75 -3.06 14.97
N ASP A 422 27.81 -2.73 14.08
CA ASP A 422 28.03 -2.75 12.64
C ASP A 422 29.25 -1.88 12.28
N SER A 423 30.16 -2.43 11.46
CA SER A 423 31.39 -1.75 11.06
C SER A 423 31.14 -0.45 10.31
N TYR A 424 30.01 -0.34 9.60
CA TYR A 424 29.63 0.88 8.88
C TYR A 424 29.49 2.07 9.83
N LEU A 425 29.07 1.88 11.08
CA LEU A 425 28.90 2.97 12.04
C LEU A 425 30.23 3.58 12.51
N ARG A 426 31.36 2.92 12.23
CA ARG A 426 32.69 3.29 12.74
C ARG A 426 33.72 3.50 11.62
N SER A 427 33.36 3.25 10.36
CA SER A 427 34.28 3.48 9.25
C SER A 427 34.60 4.97 9.14
N SER A 428 35.88 5.28 8.92
CA SER A 428 36.36 6.64 8.67
C SER A 428 36.10 7.01 7.22
#